data_AF-A0A947ZUI8-F1
#
_entry.id   AF-A0A947ZUI8-F1
#
_cell.length_a   1.000
_cell.length_b   1.000
_cell.length_c   1.000
_cell.angle_alpha   90.00
_cell.angle_beta   90.00
_cell.angle_gamma   90.00
#
_symmetry.space_group_name_H-M   'P 1'
#
loop_
_entity.id
_entity.type
_entity.pdbx_description
1 polymer ?
#
loop_
_entity_poly.entity_id
_entity_poly.type
_entity_poly.pdbx_seq_one_letter_code
_entity_poly.pdbx_strand_id
1 'polypeptide(L)'
;MKMLQKIINFTIYLVVFCLPLYLVSFKIGWVPFNILEVLIYVLFVLWVINLKVGPEKCNLATQGHYCFRSDLFFSDLFWPVLLIFFGVTISTWFSNDLEVSAGIWKGWFLAPLLFLVVINSHIRTKEQINRILISLTFSGVGVALIALFYWFANNLAYDGRLQGFYLSANYLAMYLSPILVLSLYLYSFIK
;
A
#
# COMPACT_ATOMS: atom_id res chain seq x y z
N MET A 1 8.92 -23.14 4.51
CA MET A 1 7.54 -22.63 4.28
C MET A 1 7.08 -21.61 5.35
N LYS A 2 7.04 -21.95 6.65
CA LYS A 2 6.61 -21.01 7.72
C LYS A 2 7.45 -19.72 7.84
N MET A 3 8.75 -19.78 7.55
CA MET A 3 9.63 -18.60 7.61
C MET A 3 9.33 -17.57 6.51
N LEU A 4 9.12 -18.03 5.26
CA LEU A 4 8.80 -17.14 4.14
C LEU A 4 7.45 -16.43 4.33
N GLN A 5 6.46 -17.11 4.89
CA GLN A 5 5.17 -16.50 5.25
C GLN A 5 5.31 -15.43 6.33
N LYS A 6 6.14 -15.66 7.35
CA LYS A 6 6.44 -14.63 8.35
C LYS A 6 7.11 -13.41 7.72
N ILE A 7 8.02 -13.63 6.78
CA ILE A 7 8.68 -12.55 6.02
C ILE A 7 7.64 -11.76 5.21
N ILE A 8 6.76 -12.43 4.46
CA ILE A 8 5.70 -11.74 3.68
C ILE A 8 4.79 -10.92 4.58
N ASN A 9 4.33 -11.48 5.71
CA ASN A 9 3.51 -10.74 6.68
C ASN A 9 4.25 -9.49 7.20
N PHE A 10 5.51 -9.64 7.57
CA PHE A 10 6.33 -8.52 8.03
C PHE A 10 6.50 -7.47 6.94
N THR A 11 6.76 -7.88 5.70
CA THR A 11 6.89 -6.96 4.55
C THR A 11 5.58 -6.22 4.26
N ILE A 12 4.41 -6.85 4.42
CA ILE A 12 3.11 -6.15 4.31
C ILE A 12 3.02 -5.04 5.37
N TYR A 13 3.36 -5.34 6.63
CA TYR A 13 3.35 -4.34 7.70
C TYR A 13 4.34 -3.21 7.44
N LEU A 14 5.52 -3.55 6.91
CA LEU A 14 6.54 -2.58 6.52
C LEU A 14 6.06 -1.67 5.38
N VAL A 15 5.39 -2.22 4.35
CA VAL A 15 4.80 -1.42 3.25
C VAL A 15 3.78 -0.42 3.80
N VAL A 16 2.90 -0.85 4.71
CA VAL A 16 1.89 0.03 5.33
C VAL A 16 2.55 1.10 6.20
N PHE A 17 3.56 0.73 6.99
CA PHE A 17 4.33 1.68 7.79
C PHE A 17 5.07 2.72 6.92
N CYS A 18 5.57 2.30 5.75
CA CYS A 18 6.33 3.12 4.82
C CYS A 18 5.49 3.83 3.76
N LEU A 19 4.16 3.85 3.87
CA LEU A 19 3.28 4.61 2.96
C LEU A 19 3.76 6.03 2.63
N PRO A 20 4.18 6.90 3.58
CA PRO A 20 4.60 8.27 3.26
C PRO A 20 5.84 8.35 2.37
N LEU A 21 6.62 7.26 2.24
CA LEU A 21 7.81 7.22 1.39
C LEU A 21 7.50 7.15 -0.11
N TYR A 22 6.23 7.16 -0.52
CA TYR A 22 5.86 7.30 -1.94
C TYR A 22 6.37 8.60 -2.57
N LEU A 23 6.60 9.64 -1.76
CA LEU A 23 7.16 10.93 -2.19
C LEU A 23 8.66 10.84 -2.49
N VAL A 24 9.35 9.84 -1.96
CA VAL A 24 10.78 9.66 -2.19
C VAL A 24 10.97 8.91 -3.50
N SER A 25 11.12 9.67 -4.58
CA SER A 25 11.36 9.16 -5.93
C SER A 25 12.83 9.24 -6.34
N PHE A 26 13.29 8.28 -7.13
CA PHE A 26 14.61 8.23 -7.75
C PHE A 26 14.49 7.65 -9.15
N LYS A 27 15.46 7.90 -10.03
CA LYS A 27 15.45 7.38 -11.40
C LYS A 27 16.38 6.16 -11.52
N ILE A 28 15.88 5.08 -12.13
CA ILE A 28 16.72 3.98 -12.60
C ILE A 28 16.70 4.03 -14.13
N GLY A 29 17.79 4.54 -14.71
CA GLY A 29 17.82 4.88 -16.13
C GLY A 29 16.77 5.95 -16.45
N TRP A 30 15.82 5.61 -17.31
CA TRP A 30 14.78 6.52 -17.82
C TRP A 30 13.45 6.41 -17.05
N VAL A 31 13.35 5.46 -16.12
CA VAL A 31 12.10 5.18 -15.41
C VAL A 31 12.18 5.75 -13.99
N PRO A 32 11.28 6.67 -13.60
CA PRO A 32 11.20 7.12 -12.22
C PRO A 32 10.62 5.99 -11.36
N PHE A 33 11.19 5.71 -10.20
CA PHE A 33 10.68 4.78 -9.19
C PHE A 33 10.51 5.51 -7.86
N ASN A 34 9.61 5.03 -7.01
CA ASN A 34 9.57 5.46 -5.62
C ASN A 34 9.85 4.30 -4.66
N ILE A 35 10.25 4.62 -3.42
CA ILE A 35 10.60 3.61 -2.42
C ILE A 35 9.42 2.66 -2.15
N LEU A 36 8.19 3.18 -2.10
CA LEU A 36 7.00 2.39 -1.82
C LEU A 36 6.71 1.36 -2.92
N GLU A 37 6.82 1.75 -4.20
CA GLU A 37 6.68 0.88 -5.37
C GLU A 37 7.67 -0.27 -5.30
N VAL A 38 8.94 0.02 -5.00
CA VAL A 38 9.98 -0.99 -4.89
C VAL A 38 9.66 -1.98 -3.79
N LEU A 39 9.21 -1.51 -2.63
CA LEU A 39 8.77 -2.39 -1.53
C LEU A 39 7.60 -3.29 -1.94
N ILE A 40 6.63 -2.74 -2.68
CA ILE A 40 5.48 -3.51 -3.20
C ILE A 40 5.93 -4.54 -4.23
N TYR A 41 6.85 -4.20 -5.14
CA TYR A 41 7.36 -5.15 -6.13
C TYR A 41 8.16 -6.27 -5.48
N VAL A 42 9.01 -5.95 -4.49
CA VAL A 42 9.71 -6.95 -3.69
C VAL A 42 8.71 -7.87 -2.97
N LEU A 43 7.69 -7.30 -2.32
CA LEU A 43 6.62 -8.07 -1.68
C LEU A 43 5.91 -9.01 -2.67
N PHE A 44 5.57 -8.51 -3.86
CA PHE A 44 4.90 -9.27 -4.91
C PHE A 44 5.80 -10.42 -5.40
N VAL A 45 7.08 -10.18 -5.64
CA VAL A 45 8.04 -11.23 -6.04
C VAL A 45 8.17 -12.30 -4.95
N LEU A 46 8.29 -11.91 -3.67
CA LEU A 46 8.33 -12.85 -2.56
C LEU A 46 7.06 -13.72 -2.50
N TRP A 47 5.90 -13.12 -2.77
CA TRP A 47 4.63 -13.84 -2.86
C TRP A 47 4.61 -14.84 -4.03
N VAL A 48 5.03 -14.43 -5.23
CA VAL A 48 5.12 -15.34 -6.40
C VAL A 48 6.06 -16.51 -6.12
N ILE A 49 7.22 -16.27 -5.49
CA ILE A 49 8.15 -17.34 -5.09
C ILE A 49 7.46 -18.30 -4.11
N ASN A 50 6.72 -17.76 -3.13
CA ASN A 50 5.98 -18.59 -2.18
C ASN A 50 4.90 -19.46 -2.85
N LEU A 51 4.29 -19.01 -3.96
CA LEU A 51 3.35 -19.83 -4.74
C LEU A 51 4.04 -21.01 -5.45
N LYS A 52 5.22 -20.77 -6.04
CA LYS A 52 5.96 -21.81 -6.80
C LYS A 52 6.56 -22.89 -5.91
N VAL A 53 6.89 -22.56 -4.66
CA VAL A 53 7.64 -23.43 -3.74
C VAL A 53 6.72 -24.36 -2.92
N GLY A 54 5.39 -24.30 -3.06
CA GLY A 54 4.49 -25.16 -2.29
C GLY A 54 3.25 -25.62 -3.04
N PRO A 55 3.17 -26.91 -3.42
CA PRO A 55 1.92 -27.58 -3.73
C PRO A 55 1.50 -28.42 -2.51
N GLU A 56 1.15 -27.80 -1.39
CA GLU A 56 0.26 -28.50 -0.45
C GLU A 56 -1.17 -28.24 -0.93
N LYS A 57 -1.72 -29.28 -1.57
CA LYS A 57 -3.07 -29.33 -2.11
C LYS A 57 -4.06 -28.64 -1.15
N CYS A 58 -4.83 -27.71 -1.69
CA CYS A 58 -6.01 -27.12 -1.04
C CYS A 58 -7.02 -28.24 -0.70
N ASN A 59 -6.86 -28.89 0.44
CA ASN A 59 -7.90 -29.74 1.00
C ASN A 59 -8.96 -28.82 1.61
N LEU A 60 -10.03 -28.56 0.85
CA LEU A 60 -11.17 -27.73 1.24
C LEU A 60 -11.83 -28.14 2.57
N ALA A 61 -11.57 -29.34 3.09
CA ALA A 61 -12.24 -29.87 4.27
C ALA A 61 -11.54 -29.57 5.60
N THR A 62 -10.26 -29.19 5.62
CA THR A 62 -9.53 -29.02 6.88
C THR A 62 -8.47 -27.92 6.79
N GLN A 63 -8.71 -26.85 7.56
CA GLN A 63 -7.73 -25.90 8.07
C GLN A 63 -7.03 -24.98 7.05
N GLY A 64 -7.42 -23.70 7.07
CA GLY A 64 -6.51 -22.55 7.22
C GLY A 64 -5.39 -22.29 6.21
N HIS A 65 -5.27 -23.03 5.10
CA HIS A 65 -4.15 -22.87 4.18
C HIS A 65 -4.47 -21.97 2.98
N TYR A 66 -3.43 -21.21 2.61
CA TYR A 66 -3.37 -20.06 1.72
C TYR A 66 -3.74 -20.40 0.26
N CYS A 67 -5.02 -20.69 0.01
CA CYS A 67 -5.51 -20.77 -1.35
C CYS A 67 -5.71 -19.34 -1.88
N PHE A 68 -5.10 -19.04 -3.02
CA PHE A 68 -5.49 -17.89 -3.82
C PHE A 68 -6.96 -18.10 -4.20
N ARG A 69 -7.85 -17.36 -3.54
CA ARG A 69 -9.28 -17.40 -3.85
C ARG A 69 -9.47 -16.61 -5.13
N SER A 70 -9.25 -17.28 -6.26
CA SER A 70 -9.57 -16.79 -7.61
C SER A 70 -11.01 -16.27 -7.67
N ASP A 71 -11.91 -16.82 -6.87
CA ASP A 71 -13.34 -16.54 -6.92
C ASP A 71 -13.67 -15.07 -6.67
N LEU A 72 -12.95 -14.36 -5.79
CA LEU A 72 -13.28 -12.96 -5.48
C LEU A 72 -12.73 -11.95 -6.51
N PHE A 73 -11.60 -12.29 -7.14
CA PHE A 73 -10.95 -11.41 -8.11
C PHE A 73 -11.51 -11.58 -9.52
N PHE A 74 -12.05 -12.77 -9.85
CA PHE A 74 -12.48 -13.11 -11.21
C PHE A 74 -13.98 -12.97 -11.49
N SER A 75 -14.88 -12.90 -10.49
CA SER A 75 -16.32 -12.69 -10.79
C SER A 75 -16.75 -11.22 -10.69
N ASP A 76 -16.47 -10.54 -9.57
CA ASP A 76 -17.16 -9.27 -9.26
C ASP A 76 -16.29 -8.02 -9.49
N LEU A 77 -14.99 -8.10 -9.19
CA LEU A 77 -14.06 -6.97 -9.34
C LEU A 77 -13.33 -6.95 -10.67
N PHE A 78 -13.44 -8.01 -11.48
CA PHE A 78 -12.72 -8.13 -12.74
C PHE A 78 -13.07 -7.00 -13.71
N TRP A 79 -14.36 -6.77 -13.96
CA TRP A 79 -14.81 -5.75 -14.91
C TRP A 79 -14.44 -4.32 -14.50
N PRO A 80 -14.68 -3.88 -13.25
CA PRO A 80 -14.23 -2.56 -12.81
C PRO A 80 -12.72 -2.36 -12.95
N VAL A 81 -11.91 -3.33 -12.51
CA VAL A 81 -10.44 -3.25 -12.60
C VAL A 81 -10.01 -3.20 -14.06
N LEU A 82 -10.57 -4.06 -14.92
CA LEU A 82 -10.24 -4.08 -16.34
C LEU A 82 -10.58 -2.75 -17.03
N LEU A 83 -11.76 -2.20 -16.78
CA LEU A 83 -12.20 -0.93 -17.38
C LEU A 83 -11.32 0.24 -16.92
N ILE A 84 -10.97 0.29 -15.64
CA ILE A 84 -10.04 1.31 -15.11
C ILE A 84 -8.68 1.17 -15.80
N PHE A 85 -8.10 -0.04 -15.81
CA PHE A 85 -6.78 -0.24 -16.44
C PHE A 85 -6.80 0.05 -17.93
N PHE A 86 -7.87 -0.31 -18.63
CA PHE A 86 -8.04 0.02 -20.04
C PHE A 86 -8.06 1.53 -20.27
N GLY A 87 -8.87 2.26 -19.50
CA GLY A 87 -8.97 3.72 -19.59
C GLY A 87 -7.65 4.43 -19.29
N VAL A 88 -6.97 4.05 -18.19
CA VAL A 88 -5.69 4.65 -17.80
C VAL A 88 -4.60 4.30 -18.82
N THR A 89 -4.60 3.10 -19.39
CA THR A 89 -3.63 2.70 -20.43
C THR A 89 -3.81 3.52 -21.71
N ILE A 90 -5.05 3.70 -22.17
CA ILE A 90 -5.35 4.57 -23.32
C ILE A 90 -4.92 6.00 -23.01
N SER A 91 -5.33 6.54 -21.86
CA SER A 91 -4.97 7.92 -21.47
C SER A 91 -3.46 8.11 -21.38
N THR A 92 -2.71 7.09 -20.95
CA THR A 92 -1.24 7.15 -20.87
C THR A 92 -0.64 7.21 -22.26
N TRP A 93 -1.15 6.42 -23.21
CA TRP A 93 -0.63 6.38 -24.58
C TRP A 93 -0.86 7.71 -25.34
N PHE A 94 -2.00 8.36 -25.09
CA PHE A 94 -2.32 9.66 -25.70
C PHE A 94 -1.79 10.86 -24.92
N SER A 95 -0.96 10.65 -23.90
CA SER A 95 -0.38 11.76 -23.12
C SER A 95 0.77 12.43 -23.86
N ASN A 96 0.84 13.77 -23.72
CA ASN A 96 1.98 14.56 -24.20
C ASN A 96 3.26 14.29 -23.39
N ASP A 97 3.13 13.85 -22.14
CA ASP A 97 4.24 13.51 -21.26
C ASP A 97 4.14 12.04 -20.83
N LEU A 98 4.71 11.18 -21.69
CA LEU A 98 4.69 9.73 -21.48
C LEU A 98 5.46 9.32 -20.22
N GLU A 99 6.51 10.04 -19.82
CA GLU A 99 7.29 9.69 -18.63
C GLU A 99 6.45 9.89 -17.36
N VAL A 100 5.80 11.06 -17.23
CA VAL A 100 4.94 11.36 -16.09
C VAL A 100 3.71 10.45 -16.07
N SER A 101 3.06 10.25 -17.23
CA SER A 101 1.88 9.41 -17.31
C SER A 101 2.17 7.93 -17.03
N ALA A 102 3.29 7.39 -17.51
CA ALA A 102 3.73 6.05 -17.15
C ALA A 102 4.05 5.94 -15.65
N GLY A 103 4.60 7.00 -15.05
CA GLY A 103 4.79 7.13 -13.60
C GLY A 103 3.48 7.00 -12.82
N ILE A 104 2.44 7.71 -13.24
CA ILE A 104 1.09 7.64 -12.65
C ILE A 104 0.49 6.24 -12.86
N TRP A 105 0.54 5.70 -14.07
CA TRP A 105 -0.01 4.38 -14.41
C TRP A 105 0.57 3.29 -13.50
N LYS A 106 1.89 3.25 -13.33
CA LYS A 106 2.53 2.22 -12.50
C LYS A 106 2.37 2.49 -11.00
N GLY A 107 2.52 3.74 -10.56
CA GLY A 107 2.54 4.08 -9.14
C GLY A 107 1.17 4.10 -8.51
N TRP A 108 0.14 4.58 -9.23
CA TRP A 108 -1.19 4.81 -8.67
C TRP A 108 -2.19 3.69 -9.01
N PHE A 109 -1.92 2.89 -10.04
CA PHE A 109 -2.81 1.79 -10.43
C PHE A 109 -2.14 0.43 -10.28
N LEU A 110 -0.98 0.20 -10.92
CA LEU A 110 -0.33 -1.11 -10.88
C LEU A 110 0.13 -1.50 -9.47
N ALA A 111 0.91 -0.66 -8.79
CA ALA A 111 1.43 -1.00 -7.47
C ALA A 111 0.30 -1.25 -6.43
N PRO A 112 -0.74 -0.41 -6.30
CA PRO A 112 -1.87 -0.70 -5.42
C PRO A 112 -2.61 -2.00 -5.78
N LEU A 113 -2.75 -2.32 -7.08
CA LEU A 113 -3.36 -3.58 -7.52
C LEU A 113 -2.52 -4.78 -7.08
N LEU A 114 -1.20 -4.75 -7.28
CA LEU A 114 -0.31 -5.83 -6.83
C LEU A 114 -0.36 -6.00 -5.31
N PHE A 115 -0.38 -4.89 -4.57
CA PHE A 115 -0.51 -4.92 -3.11
C PHE A 115 -1.84 -5.54 -2.67
N LEU A 116 -2.96 -5.18 -3.32
CA LEU A 116 -4.27 -5.76 -3.08
C LEU A 116 -4.28 -7.28 -3.31
N VAL A 117 -3.69 -7.75 -4.41
CA VAL A 117 -3.56 -9.18 -4.72
C VAL A 117 -2.85 -9.93 -3.59
N VAL A 118 -1.72 -9.40 -3.12
CA VAL A 118 -0.94 -10.02 -2.03
C VAL A 118 -1.74 -10.02 -0.73
N ILE A 119 -2.32 -8.88 -0.32
CA ILE A 119 -3.13 -8.78 0.90
C ILE A 119 -4.27 -9.81 0.87
N ASN A 120 -5.05 -9.83 -0.21
CA ASN A 120 -6.22 -10.69 -0.31
C ASN A 120 -5.87 -12.19 -0.27
N SER A 121 -4.64 -12.54 -0.68
CA SER A 121 -4.16 -13.92 -0.62
C SER A 121 -3.62 -14.32 0.76
N HIS A 122 -3.03 -13.38 1.52
CA HIS A 122 -2.19 -13.69 2.67
C HIS A 122 -2.78 -13.26 4.03
N ILE A 123 -3.63 -12.23 4.05
CA ILE A 123 -4.27 -11.73 5.26
C ILE A 123 -5.58 -12.48 5.47
N ARG A 124 -5.64 -13.28 6.53
CA ARG A 124 -6.78 -14.17 6.84
C ARG A 124 -7.30 -14.03 8.26
N THR A 125 -6.48 -13.54 9.18
CA THR A 125 -6.80 -13.50 10.62
C THR A 125 -7.05 -12.08 11.09
N LYS A 126 -7.91 -11.93 12.11
CA LYS A 126 -8.12 -10.65 12.80
C LYS A 126 -6.83 -10.09 13.37
N GLU A 127 -5.93 -10.96 13.86
CA GLU A 127 -4.63 -10.54 14.39
C GLU A 127 -3.77 -9.87 13.30
N GLN A 128 -3.72 -10.43 12.09
CA GLN A 128 -2.98 -9.81 10.97
C GLN A 128 -3.58 -8.44 10.59
N ILE A 129 -4.91 -8.31 10.60
CA ILE A 129 -5.59 -7.03 10.36
C ILE A 129 -5.23 -6.02 11.45
N ASN A 130 -5.26 -6.42 12.72
CA ASN A 130 -4.85 -5.57 13.83
C ASN A 130 -3.39 -5.11 13.68
N ARG A 131 -2.47 -6.00 13.29
CA ARG A 131 -1.07 -5.63 13.02
C ARG A 131 -0.93 -4.63 11.86
N ILE A 132 -1.74 -4.73 10.82
CA ILE A 132 -1.81 -3.74 9.72
C ILE A 132 -2.29 -2.39 10.27
N LEU A 133 -3.38 -2.36 11.03
CA LEU A 133 -3.92 -1.15 11.62
C LEU A 133 -2.92 -0.49 12.57
N ILE A 134 -2.24 -1.28 13.43
CA ILE A 134 -1.16 -0.79 14.29
C ILE A 134 -0.04 -0.18 13.46
N SER A 135 0.39 -0.85 12.39
CA SER A 135 1.45 -0.33 11.49
C SER A 135 1.04 0.98 10.85
N LEU A 136 -0.23 1.11 10.44
CA LEU A 136 -0.80 2.33 9.89
C LEU A 136 -0.86 3.45 10.95
N THR A 137 -1.27 3.15 12.18
CA THR A 137 -1.25 4.09 13.31
C THR A 137 0.17 4.61 13.55
N PHE A 138 1.17 3.74 13.62
CA PHE A 138 2.57 4.16 13.80
C PHE A 138 3.08 5.00 12.62
N SER A 139 2.66 4.69 11.40
CA SER A 139 2.95 5.52 10.22
C SER A 139 2.37 6.93 10.39
N GLY A 140 1.10 7.02 10.77
CA GLY A 140 0.42 8.29 11.05
C GLY A 140 1.07 9.09 12.19
N VAL A 141 1.45 8.42 13.28
CA VAL A 141 2.20 9.05 14.39
C VAL A 141 3.52 9.62 13.89
N GLY A 142 4.28 8.86 13.08
CA GLY A 142 5.53 9.34 12.49
C GLY A 142 5.33 10.61 11.66
N VAL A 143 4.31 10.61 10.79
CA VAL A 143 3.96 11.78 9.97
C VAL A 143 3.52 12.97 10.82
N ALA A 144 2.72 12.73 11.87
CA ALA A 144 2.27 13.78 12.78
C ALA A 144 3.43 14.41 13.55
N LEU A 145 4.40 13.60 14.03
CA LEU A 145 5.60 14.10 14.69
C LEU A 145 6.46 14.95 13.76
N ILE A 146 6.64 14.53 12.50
CA ILE A 146 7.36 15.32 11.50
C ILE A 146 6.61 16.64 11.23
N ALA A 147 5.28 16.60 11.11
CA ALA A 147 4.48 17.81 10.95
C ALA A 147 4.66 18.76 12.14
N LEU A 148 4.61 18.28 13.38
CA LEU A 148 4.86 19.10 14.56
C LEU A 148 6.27 19.73 14.54
N PHE A 149 7.28 19.01 14.09
CA PHE A 149 8.62 19.57 13.90
C PHE A 149 8.62 20.74 12.91
N TYR A 150 7.89 20.63 11.80
CA TYR A 150 7.73 21.74 10.84
C TYR A 150 7.05 22.97 11.47
N TRP A 151 6.08 22.76 12.35
CA TRP A 151 5.45 23.84 13.10
C TRP A 151 6.46 24.57 13.99
N PHE A 152 7.28 23.84 14.76
CA PHE A 152 8.34 24.44 15.57
C PHE A 152 9.41 25.16 14.74
N ALA A 153 9.72 24.67 13.54
CA ALA A 153 10.64 25.29 12.61
C ALA A 153 10.04 26.50 11.86
N ASN A 154 8.79 26.88 12.15
CA ASN A 154 8.02 27.92 11.44
C ASN A 154 7.93 27.67 9.92
N ASN A 155 7.98 26.41 9.49
CA ASN A 155 7.86 25.98 8.10
C ASN A 155 6.40 25.61 7.79
N LEU A 156 5.59 26.65 7.62
CA LEU A 156 4.16 26.56 7.38
C LEU A 156 3.83 26.71 5.89
N ALA A 157 2.64 26.29 5.50
CA ALA A 157 2.09 26.58 4.19
C ALA A 157 1.93 28.10 3.98
N TYR A 158 1.74 28.52 2.73
CA TYR A 158 1.57 29.93 2.36
C TYR A 158 0.44 30.64 3.14
N ASP A 159 -0.59 29.91 3.55
CA ASP A 159 -1.73 30.40 4.32
C ASP A 159 -1.56 30.22 5.85
N GLY A 160 -0.36 29.88 6.32
CA GLY A 160 -0.03 29.68 7.74
C GLY A 160 -0.46 28.32 8.30
N ARG A 161 -0.93 27.39 7.46
CA ARG A 161 -1.39 26.06 7.91
C ARG A 161 -0.24 25.06 8.01
N LEU A 162 -0.44 24.03 8.83
CA LEU A 162 0.51 22.94 8.98
C LEU A 162 0.44 21.97 7.79
N GLN A 163 1.56 21.77 7.08
CA GLN A 163 1.63 20.87 5.91
C GLN A 163 2.60 19.68 6.08
N GLY A 164 3.54 19.74 7.03
CA GLY A 164 4.62 18.75 7.14
C GLY A 164 5.45 18.70 5.86
N PHE A 165 5.84 17.49 5.41
CA PHE A 165 6.57 17.30 4.15
C PHE A 165 5.67 17.25 2.90
N TYR A 166 4.36 17.46 3.04
CA TYR A 166 3.44 17.53 1.91
C TYR A 166 3.37 18.95 1.33
N LEU A 167 2.97 19.05 0.07
CA LEU A 167 2.80 20.33 -0.64
C LEU A 167 1.60 21.16 -0.13
N SER A 168 0.69 20.57 0.64
CA SER A 168 -0.45 21.29 1.19
C SER A 168 -0.91 20.68 2.52
N ALA A 169 -1.48 21.52 3.38
CA ALA A 169 -2.13 21.10 4.62
C ALA A 169 -3.29 20.12 4.39
N ASN A 170 -3.93 20.18 3.21
CA ASN A 170 -5.01 19.27 2.85
C ASN A 170 -4.49 17.85 2.63
N TYR A 171 -3.32 17.67 2.01
CA TYR A 171 -2.72 16.35 1.83
C TYR A 171 -2.32 15.69 3.16
N LEU A 172 -1.77 16.49 4.08
CA LEU A 172 -1.49 16.03 5.44
C LEU A 172 -2.79 15.55 6.13
N ALA A 173 -3.86 16.33 6.04
CA ALA A 173 -5.15 15.98 6.63
C ALA A 173 -5.78 14.74 5.97
N MET A 174 -5.71 14.60 4.65
CA MET A 174 -6.19 13.42 3.91
C MET A 174 -5.47 12.14 4.34
N TYR A 175 -4.19 12.24 4.70
CA TYR A 175 -3.42 11.11 5.22
C TYR A 175 -3.75 10.80 6.68
N LEU A 176 -3.72 11.79 7.59
CA LEU A 176 -3.86 11.58 9.03
C LEU A 176 -5.30 11.30 9.48
N SER A 177 -6.31 11.93 8.86
CA SER A 177 -7.71 11.83 9.30
C SER A 177 -8.25 10.40 9.29
N PRO A 178 -8.15 9.61 8.20
CA PRO A 178 -8.64 8.23 8.20
C PRO A 178 -7.84 7.36 9.18
N ILE A 179 -6.53 7.60 9.32
CA ILE A 179 -5.68 6.87 10.27
C ILE A 179 -6.14 7.14 11.71
N LEU A 180 -6.47 8.39 12.05
CA LEU A 180 -6.98 8.74 13.36
C LEU A 180 -8.28 8.00 13.68
N VAL A 181 -9.25 8.02 12.77
CA VAL A 181 -10.54 7.31 12.94
C VAL A 181 -10.32 5.80 13.12
N LEU A 182 -9.48 5.19 12.29
CA LEU A 182 -9.14 3.77 12.39
C LEU A 182 -8.39 3.43 13.69
N SER A 183 -7.53 4.33 14.16
CA SER A 183 -6.77 4.15 15.40
C SER A 183 -7.67 4.23 16.64
N LEU A 184 -8.66 5.14 16.63
CA LEU A 184 -9.67 5.23 17.69
C LEU A 184 -10.55 3.98 17.75
N TYR A 185 -10.96 3.48 16.58
CA TYR A 185 -11.67 2.20 16.48
C TYR A 185 -10.82 1.04 16.99
N LEU A 186 -9.53 0.98 16.64
CA LEU A 186 -8.64 -0.07 17.13
C LEU A 186 -8.51 -0.01 18.67
N TYR A 187 -8.38 1.19 19.24
CA TYR A 187 -8.27 1.37 20.69
C TYR A 187 -9.52 0.90 21.45
N SER A 188 -10.72 1.09 20.90
CA SER A 188 -11.96 0.65 21.55
C SER A 188 -12.14 -0.87 21.60
N PHE A 189 -11.46 -1.62 20.72
CA PHE A 189 -11.49 -3.10 20.67
C PHE A 189 -10.34 -3.78 21.41
N ILE A 190 -9.24 -3.05 21.69
CA ILE A 190 -8.10 -3.58 22.44
C ILE A 190 -8.34 -3.51 23.96
N LYS A 191 -9.22 -2.60 24.41
CA LYS A 191 -9.75 -2.59 25.79
C LYS A 191 -10.75 -3.72 26.00
#